data_AF-A0A9X3HMD2-F1
#
_entry.id   AF-A0A9X3HMD2-F1
#
_cell.length_a   1.000
_cell.length_b   1.000
_cell.length_c   1.000
_cell.angle_alpha   90.00
_cell.angle_beta   90.00
_cell.angle_gamma   90.00
#
_symmetry.space_group_name_H-M   'P 1'
#
loop_
_entity.id
_entity.type
_entity.pdbx_description
1 polymer ?
#
loop_
_entity_poly.entity_id
_entity_poly.type
_entity_poly.pdbx_seq_one_letter_code
_entity_poly.pdbx_strand_id
1 'polypeptide(L)'
;MSISRRGVLFGLPLFLAGCANTGIGQQRLNYAAKPEEKFPLPAMHLDKVKPELRRQEVTYDTRHPAGTVVVDTPARRLYYVMGDGRAMRYGVGVGRQGLALKGDAYIGRKAEWPSWTPTANMMRRDPRNLKFAGGMAGGPNNPLGARALYLYRGGNDTMFRLHGTNQPQSIGHAMSSGCIRMLNHDIIDLYSRVPVGSKVVVLQA
;
A
#
# COMPACT_ATOMS: atom_id res chain seq x y z
N MET A 1 -5.99 56.79 55.95
CA MET A 1 -7.29 56.15 55.61
C MET A 1 -7.25 55.84 54.12
N SER A 2 -7.53 54.67 53.56
CA SER A 2 -8.04 53.38 54.02
C SER A 2 -8.03 52.46 52.77
N ILE A 3 -7.58 51.21 52.94
CA ILE A 3 -8.05 50.00 52.22
C ILE A 3 -7.73 49.81 50.71
N SER A 4 -6.89 48.79 50.50
CA SER A 4 -6.76 47.92 49.32
C SER A 4 -8.01 47.08 49.06
N ARG A 5 -8.31 46.71 47.80
CA ARG A 5 -8.91 45.40 47.47
C ARG A 5 -8.87 45.06 45.97
N ARG A 6 -7.94 44.17 45.63
CA ARG A 6 -8.08 42.99 44.76
C ARG A 6 -9.11 43.07 43.61
N GLY A 7 -8.61 43.19 42.39
CA GLY A 7 -9.26 42.67 41.18
C GLY A 7 -8.37 41.61 40.54
N VAL A 8 -8.50 40.35 40.97
CA VAL A 8 -7.86 39.21 40.32
C VAL A 8 -8.69 38.87 39.09
N LEU A 9 -8.22 39.24 37.90
CA LEU A 9 -8.76 38.74 36.64
C LEU A 9 -8.16 37.36 36.39
N PHE A 10 -8.94 36.32 36.69
CA PHE A 10 -8.69 34.96 36.23
C PHE A 10 -8.88 34.93 34.70
N GLY A 11 -7.78 35.09 33.95
CA GLY A 11 -7.76 34.71 32.54
C GLY A 11 -7.84 33.19 32.45
N LEU A 12 -8.99 32.64 32.05
CA LEU A 12 -9.09 31.26 31.61
C LEU A 12 -8.21 31.09 30.36
N PRO A 13 -7.20 30.21 30.35
CA PRO A 13 -6.64 29.77 29.09
C PRO A 13 -7.67 28.82 28.46
N LEU A 14 -8.35 29.27 27.41
CA LEU A 14 -9.06 28.39 26.49
C LEU A 14 -8.03 27.52 25.76
N PHE A 15 -7.58 26.45 26.42
CA PHE A 15 -6.97 25.32 25.74
C PHE A 15 -8.09 24.54 25.06
N LEU A 16 -8.47 24.98 23.85
CA LEU A 16 -9.21 24.13 22.92
C LEU A 16 -8.28 23.02 22.44
N ALA A 17 -8.26 21.93 23.19
CA ALA A 17 -7.71 20.65 22.79
C ALA A 17 -8.52 20.08 21.61
N GLY A 18 -8.21 20.54 20.40
CA GLY A 18 -8.78 20.05 19.14
C GLY A 18 -7.94 18.96 18.49
N CYS A 19 -7.52 17.93 19.23
CA CYS A 19 -6.65 16.87 18.70
C CYS A 19 -7.15 15.46 19.08
N ALA A 20 -8.29 15.01 18.54
CA ALA A 20 -8.64 13.57 18.56
C ALA A 20 -9.87 13.23 17.69
N ASN A 21 -9.82 13.37 16.36
CA ASN A 21 -10.76 12.59 15.50
C ASN A 21 -10.34 12.43 14.03
N THR A 22 -9.22 13.01 13.60
CA THR A 22 -8.79 12.97 12.19
C THR A 22 -8.43 11.56 11.71
N GLY A 23 -7.91 10.71 12.61
CA GLY A 23 -7.46 9.36 12.26
C GLY A 23 -8.57 8.45 11.74
N ILE A 24 -9.66 8.25 12.49
CA ILE A 24 -10.72 7.30 12.11
C ILE A 24 -11.51 7.82 10.89
N GLY A 25 -11.78 9.12 10.82
CA GLY A 25 -12.42 9.74 9.65
C GLY A 25 -11.61 9.53 8.38
N GLN A 26 -10.31 9.81 8.44
CA GLN A 26 -9.41 9.60 7.31
C GLN A 26 -9.33 8.12 6.89
N GLN A 27 -9.32 7.19 7.85
CA GLN A 27 -9.34 5.75 7.55
C GLN A 27 -10.62 5.34 6.82
N ARG A 28 -11.78 5.84 7.23
CA ARG A 28 -13.06 5.56 6.54
C ARG A 28 -13.03 6.08 5.10
N LEU A 29 -12.47 7.27 4.87
CA LEU A 29 -12.31 7.82 3.52
C LEU A 29 -11.31 6.99 2.68
N ASN A 30 -10.19 6.58 3.26
CA ASN A 30 -9.17 5.79 2.58
C ASN A 30 -9.72 4.45 2.04
N TYR A 31 -10.70 3.88 2.73
CA TYR A 31 -11.27 2.57 2.46
C TYR A 31 -12.77 2.62 2.09
N ALA A 32 -13.26 3.78 1.67
CA ALA A 32 -14.63 3.97 1.20
C ALA A 32 -14.92 3.19 -0.09
N ALA A 33 -16.19 3.03 -0.43
CA ALA A 33 -16.58 2.40 -1.69
C ALA A 33 -16.05 3.22 -2.89
N LYS A 34 -15.72 2.52 -3.98
CA LYS A 34 -15.29 3.10 -5.25
C LYS A 34 -16.20 2.63 -6.38
N PRO A 35 -17.43 3.16 -6.48
CA PRO A 35 -18.38 2.79 -7.54
C PRO A 35 -17.94 3.23 -8.94
N GLU A 36 -17.00 4.19 -9.03
CA GLU A 36 -16.44 4.72 -10.28
C GLU A 36 -15.48 3.76 -11.00
N GLU A 37 -14.99 2.72 -10.32
CA GLU A 37 -14.08 1.74 -10.89
C GLU A 37 -14.78 0.88 -11.96
N LYS A 38 -14.05 0.52 -13.03
CA LYS A 38 -14.54 -0.42 -14.07
C LYS A 38 -15.18 -1.67 -13.48
N PHE A 39 -14.61 -2.17 -12.39
CA PHE A 39 -15.26 -3.13 -11.51
C PHE A 39 -15.44 -2.48 -10.13
N PRO A 40 -16.66 -2.09 -9.75
CA PRO A 40 -16.92 -1.37 -8.52
C PRO A 40 -16.33 -2.07 -7.29
N LEU A 41 -15.62 -1.30 -6.46
CA LEU A 41 -15.07 -1.82 -5.20
C LEU A 41 -15.99 -1.45 -4.03
N PRO A 42 -16.46 -2.41 -3.23
CA PRO A 42 -17.20 -2.11 -2.02
C PRO A 42 -16.28 -1.43 -0.99
N ALA A 43 -16.89 -0.70 -0.05
CA ALA A 43 -16.17 -0.18 1.11
C ALA A 43 -15.58 -1.35 1.91
N MET A 44 -14.37 -1.16 2.46
CA MET A 44 -13.80 -2.19 3.33
C MET A 44 -14.31 -2.05 4.76
N HIS A 45 -14.60 -3.19 5.35
CA HIS A 45 -14.82 -3.36 6.78
C HIS A 45 -13.49 -3.19 7.52
N LEU A 46 -13.29 -2.04 8.16
CA LEU A 46 -12.02 -1.70 8.82
C LEU A 46 -11.65 -2.69 9.93
N ASP A 47 -12.63 -3.29 10.59
CA ASP A 47 -12.48 -4.38 11.57
C ASP A 47 -11.77 -5.62 11.00
N LYS A 48 -11.84 -5.83 9.67
CA LYS A 48 -11.16 -6.94 8.98
C LYS A 48 -9.72 -6.63 8.60
N VAL A 49 -9.27 -5.38 8.78
CA VAL A 49 -7.88 -4.98 8.53
C VAL A 49 -7.24 -4.55 9.83
N LYS A 50 -6.16 -5.23 10.20
CA LYS A 50 -5.41 -4.88 11.41
C LYS A 50 -4.97 -3.42 11.37
N PRO A 51 -5.18 -2.62 12.44
CA PRO A 51 -4.89 -1.19 12.44
C PRO A 51 -3.49 -0.82 11.94
N GLU A 52 -2.49 -1.61 12.28
CA GLU A 52 -1.09 -1.40 11.92
C GLU A 52 -0.79 -1.63 10.42
N LEU A 53 -1.66 -2.36 9.72
CA LEU A 53 -1.57 -2.63 8.27
C LEU A 53 -2.33 -1.60 7.43
N ARG A 54 -3.12 -0.72 8.07
CA ARG A 54 -3.89 0.30 7.37
C ARG A 54 -2.99 1.43 6.88
N ARG A 55 -3.35 1.97 5.72
CA ARG A 55 -2.67 3.11 5.09
C ARG A 55 -2.69 4.32 5.99
N GLN A 56 -1.52 4.89 6.22
CA GLN A 56 -1.39 6.11 7.02
C GLN A 56 -0.12 6.86 6.66
N GLU A 57 -0.19 8.18 6.80
CA GLU A 57 1.00 9.01 6.76
C GLU A 57 1.81 8.83 8.04
N VAL A 58 3.13 8.75 7.90
CA VAL A 58 4.07 8.58 9.02
C VAL A 58 5.28 9.47 8.83
N THR A 59 5.91 9.85 9.95
CA THR A 59 7.30 10.30 9.93
C THR A 59 8.18 9.17 9.39
N TYR A 60 9.06 9.51 8.46
CA TYR A 60 9.89 8.55 7.76
C TYR A 60 11.24 9.20 7.42
N ASP A 61 12.22 8.97 8.28
CA ASP A 61 13.59 9.38 8.04
C ASP A 61 14.22 8.45 7.00
N THR A 62 14.66 9.02 5.88
CA THR A 62 15.23 8.27 4.77
C THR A 62 16.16 9.13 3.94
N ARG A 63 17.14 8.48 3.32
CA ARG A 63 18.05 9.08 2.34
C ARG A 63 17.47 9.06 0.92
N HIS A 64 16.33 8.39 0.73
CA HIS A 64 15.69 8.30 -0.58
C HIS A 64 14.91 9.58 -0.89
N PRO A 65 14.97 10.10 -2.14
CA PRO A 65 14.23 11.29 -2.52
C PRO A 65 12.73 11.04 -2.57
N ALA A 66 11.95 12.12 -2.50
CA ALA A 66 10.51 12.10 -2.73
C ALA A 66 10.16 11.42 -4.06
N GLY A 67 9.05 10.68 -4.09
CA GLY A 67 8.64 9.86 -5.23
C GLY A 67 9.22 8.44 -5.25
N THR A 68 10.13 8.10 -4.33
CA THR A 68 10.67 6.74 -4.19
C THR A 68 9.66 5.81 -3.51
N VAL A 69 9.53 4.58 -4.01
CA VAL A 69 8.82 3.51 -3.32
C VAL A 69 9.82 2.61 -2.60
N VAL A 70 9.70 2.47 -1.29
CA VAL A 70 10.54 1.58 -0.48
C VAL A 70 9.68 0.42 0.00
N VAL A 71 10.07 -0.81 -0.33
CA VAL A 71 9.42 -2.04 0.12
C VAL A 71 10.30 -2.68 1.18
N ASP A 72 9.80 -2.71 2.41
CA ASP A 72 10.42 -3.37 3.55
C ASP A 72 9.76 -4.73 3.76
N THR A 73 10.39 -5.79 3.23
CA THR A 73 9.79 -7.14 3.30
C THR A 73 9.80 -7.73 4.71
N PRO A 74 10.83 -7.54 5.57
CA PRO A 74 10.78 -7.98 6.97
C PRO A 74 9.63 -7.34 7.75
N ALA A 75 9.45 -6.02 7.63
CA ALA A 75 8.39 -5.29 8.31
C ALA A 75 7.01 -5.49 7.66
N ARG A 76 6.95 -6.06 6.46
CA ARG A 76 5.74 -6.18 5.63
C ARG A 76 5.09 -4.81 5.44
N ARG A 77 5.90 -3.83 5.09
CA ARG A 77 5.49 -2.45 4.83
C ARG A 77 6.00 -1.98 3.49
N LEU A 78 5.23 -1.08 2.88
CA LEU A 78 5.63 -0.31 1.72
C LEU A 78 5.48 1.16 2.07
N TYR A 79 6.45 1.97 1.66
CA TYR A 79 6.50 3.40 1.89
C TYR A 79 6.59 4.12 0.54
N TYR A 80 5.72 5.08 0.30
CA TYR A 80 5.90 6.08 -0.75
C TYR A 80 6.45 7.34 -0.12
N VAL A 81 7.70 7.69 -0.43
CA VAL A 81 8.38 8.85 0.15
C VAL A 81 7.77 10.12 -0.41
N MET A 82 7.25 10.98 0.47
CA MET A 82 6.57 12.23 0.07
C MET A 82 7.50 13.45 0.13
N GLY A 83 8.64 13.34 0.82
CA GLY A 83 9.50 14.48 1.15
C GLY A 83 9.25 14.95 2.59
N ASP A 84 10.02 15.94 3.03
CA ASP A 84 9.90 16.59 4.36
C ASP A 84 9.89 15.62 5.54
N GLY A 85 10.65 14.52 5.45
CA GLY A 85 10.69 13.48 6.48
C GLY A 85 9.38 12.71 6.64
N ARG A 86 8.55 12.62 5.58
CA ARG A 86 7.25 11.93 5.59
C ARG A 86 7.14 10.88 4.49
N ALA A 87 6.34 9.85 4.77
CA ALA A 87 5.94 8.86 3.78
C ALA A 87 4.49 8.40 3.98
N MET A 88 3.84 8.00 2.89
CA MET A 88 2.63 7.20 2.98
C MET A 88 3.02 5.75 3.19
N ARG A 89 2.61 5.16 4.32
CA ARG A 89 2.88 3.77 4.69
C ARG A 89 1.67 2.89 4.36
N TYR A 90 1.93 1.73 3.77
CA TYR A 90 0.95 0.70 3.45
C TYR A 90 1.35 -0.64 4.07
N GLY A 91 0.36 -1.43 4.49
CA GLY A 91 0.56 -2.85 4.81
C GLY A 91 0.64 -3.69 3.54
N VAL A 92 1.56 -4.65 3.49
CA VAL A 92 1.72 -5.53 2.32
C VAL A 92 1.75 -7.01 2.67
N GLY A 93 1.32 -7.85 1.74
CA GLY A 93 1.62 -9.28 1.72
C GLY A 93 2.87 -9.53 0.88
N VAL A 94 3.75 -10.42 1.36
CA VAL A 94 5.03 -10.71 0.70
C VAL A 94 5.08 -12.13 0.15
N GLY A 95 6.08 -12.38 -0.69
CA GLY A 95 6.42 -13.73 -1.14
C GLY A 95 6.92 -14.61 -0.01
N ARG A 96 6.91 -15.92 -0.23
CA ARG A 96 7.66 -16.86 0.63
C ARG A 96 9.16 -16.49 0.59
N GLN A 97 9.89 -16.78 1.67
CA GLN A 97 11.32 -16.48 1.78
C GLN A 97 12.10 -16.92 0.53
N GLY A 98 13.05 -16.09 0.09
CA GLY A 98 13.91 -16.35 -1.06
C GLY A 98 13.29 -16.07 -2.43
N LEU A 99 12.00 -15.70 -2.51
CA LEU A 99 11.33 -15.43 -3.79
C LEU A 99 11.16 -13.95 -4.09
N ALA A 100 11.59 -13.02 -3.23
CA ALA A 100 11.38 -11.59 -3.43
C ALA A 100 12.59 -10.93 -4.11
N LEU A 101 12.32 -9.96 -4.99
CA LEU A 101 13.35 -9.09 -5.57
C LEU A 101 14.14 -8.38 -4.46
N LYS A 102 15.45 -8.24 -4.61
CA LYS A 102 16.31 -7.45 -3.69
C LYS A 102 16.96 -6.29 -4.44
N GLY A 103 17.07 -5.15 -3.76
CA GLY A 103 17.76 -3.96 -4.25
C GLY A 103 16.90 -3.10 -5.17
N ASP A 104 17.57 -2.37 -6.06
CA ASP A 104 16.96 -1.29 -6.84
C ASP A 104 16.21 -1.81 -8.08
N ALA A 105 15.07 -1.19 -8.36
CA ALA A 105 14.26 -1.35 -9.55
C ALA A 105 13.55 -0.02 -9.87
N TYR A 106 12.73 0.00 -10.91
CA TYR A 106 11.85 1.13 -11.20
C TYR A 106 10.50 0.66 -11.74
N ILE A 107 9.49 1.54 -11.68
CA ILE A 107 8.19 1.26 -12.29
C ILE A 107 8.32 1.39 -13.81
N GLY A 108 8.40 0.28 -14.54
CA GLY A 108 8.52 0.31 -16.00
C GLY A 108 7.17 0.41 -16.71
N ARG A 109 6.12 -0.16 -16.12
CA ARG A 109 4.75 -0.01 -16.63
C ARG A 109 3.71 -0.12 -15.52
N LYS A 110 2.49 0.31 -15.85
CA LYS A 110 1.34 0.36 -14.96
C LYS A 110 0.11 -0.18 -15.70
N ALA A 111 -0.75 -0.92 -15.02
CA ALA A 111 -1.99 -1.41 -15.59
C ALA A 111 -3.16 -1.32 -14.59
N GLU A 112 -4.32 -0.95 -15.11
CA GLU A 112 -5.60 -1.07 -14.41
C GLU A 112 -6.26 -2.39 -14.74
N TRP A 113 -6.79 -3.07 -13.72
CA TRP A 113 -7.41 -4.39 -13.84
C TRP A 113 -6.63 -5.32 -14.78
N PRO A 114 -5.34 -5.60 -14.45
CA PRO A 114 -4.45 -6.33 -15.33
C PRO A 114 -4.94 -7.76 -15.58
N SER A 115 -4.63 -8.29 -16.76
CA SER A 115 -4.70 -9.74 -16.96
C SER A 115 -3.62 -10.45 -16.13
N TRP A 116 -3.89 -11.70 -15.79
CA TRP A 116 -2.96 -12.54 -15.04
C TRP A 116 -2.76 -13.87 -15.73
N THR A 117 -1.50 -14.27 -15.89
CA THR A 117 -1.12 -15.60 -16.35
C THR A 117 -0.19 -16.21 -15.29
N PRO A 118 -0.49 -17.40 -14.76
CA PRO A 118 0.40 -18.10 -13.84
C PRO A 118 1.73 -18.40 -14.53
N THR A 119 2.83 -18.32 -13.79
CA THR A 119 4.13 -18.75 -14.32
C THR A 119 4.19 -20.27 -14.46
N ALA A 120 5.10 -20.78 -15.29
CA ALA A 120 5.35 -22.23 -15.40
C ALA A 120 5.62 -22.87 -14.02
N ASN A 121 6.34 -22.18 -13.14
CA ASN A 121 6.59 -22.64 -11.77
C ASN A 121 5.30 -22.74 -10.94
N MET A 122 4.39 -21.79 -11.08
CA MET A 122 3.09 -21.83 -10.38
C MET A 122 2.21 -22.97 -10.88
N MET A 123 2.23 -23.25 -12.18
CA MET A 123 1.50 -24.36 -12.79
C MET A 123 2.07 -25.73 -12.38
N ARG A 124 3.40 -25.86 -12.32
CA ARG A 124 4.05 -27.10 -11.84
C ARG A 124 3.75 -27.39 -10.38
N ARG A 125 3.74 -26.35 -9.53
CA ARG A 125 3.52 -26.49 -8.08
C ARG A 125 2.05 -26.77 -7.73
N ASP A 126 1.12 -26.18 -8.47
CA ASP A 126 -0.32 -26.37 -8.26
C ASP A 126 -1.02 -26.53 -9.62
N PRO A 127 -1.32 -27.77 -10.04
CA PRO A 127 -1.95 -28.07 -11.32
C PRO A 127 -3.31 -27.39 -11.53
N ARG A 128 -3.98 -26.93 -10.47
CA ARG A 128 -5.24 -26.16 -10.59
C ARG A 128 -5.04 -24.84 -11.33
N ASN A 129 -3.79 -24.35 -11.43
CA ASN A 129 -3.46 -23.17 -12.21
C ASN A 129 -3.40 -23.43 -13.73
N LEU A 130 -3.34 -24.70 -14.19
CA LEU A 130 -3.26 -25.03 -15.62
C LEU A 130 -4.46 -24.51 -16.41
N LYS A 131 -5.64 -24.47 -15.80
CA LYS A 131 -6.85 -23.89 -16.41
C LYS A 131 -6.72 -22.39 -16.74
N PHE A 132 -5.71 -21.71 -16.19
CA PHE A 132 -5.41 -20.31 -16.43
C PHE A 132 -4.16 -20.11 -17.30
N ALA A 133 -3.62 -21.16 -17.93
CA ALA A 133 -2.44 -21.06 -18.80
C ALA A 133 -2.65 -20.09 -19.98
N GLY A 134 -3.88 -19.99 -20.50
CA GLY A 134 -4.28 -19.02 -21.52
C GLY A 134 -4.50 -17.59 -20.99
N GLY A 135 -4.27 -17.37 -19.68
CA GLY A 135 -4.52 -16.11 -19.00
C GLY A 135 -5.92 -16.01 -18.41
N MET A 136 -6.02 -15.12 -17.43
CA MET A 136 -7.25 -14.68 -16.78
C MET A 136 -7.41 -13.19 -17.05
N ALA A 137 -8.59 -12.80 -17.54
CA ALA A 137 -8.92 -11.39 -17.73
C ALA A 137 -8.89 -10.61 -16.40
N GLY A 138 -8.75 -9.28 -16.49
CA GLY A 138 -8.89 -8.40 -15.34
C GLY A 138 -10.30 -8.46 -14.76
N GLY A 139 -10.40 -8.40 -13.44
CA GLY A 139 -11.69 -8.34 -12.74
C GLY A 139 -11.59 -8.72 -11.26
N PRO A 140 -12.71 -8.72 -10.53
CA PRO A 140 -12.75 -8.94 -9.07
C PRO A 140 -12.13 -10.27 -8.62
N ASN A 141 -12.20 -11.30 -9.47
CA ASN A 141 -11.65 -12.63 -9.18
C ASN A 141 -10.17 -12.77 -9.58
N ASN A 142 -9.57 -11.76 -10.19
CA ASN A 142 -8.18 -11.80 -10.62
C ASN A 142 -7.22 -11.63 -9.43
N PRO A 143 -6.20 -12.50 -9.27
CA PRO A 143 -5.29 -12.44 -8.13
C PRO A 143 -4.39 -11.19 -8.11
N LEU A 144 -4.25 -10.48 -9.23
CA LEU A 144 -3.54 -9.20 -9.30
C LEU A 144 -4.39 -8.01 -8.83
N GLY A 145 -5.69 -8.20 -8.65
CA GLY A 145 -6.60 -7.16 -8.13
C GLY A 145 -6.75 -5.95 -9.06
N ALA A 146 -7.04 -4.80 -8.45
CA ALA A 146 -7.47 -3.61 -9.17
C ALA A 146 -6.38 -2.92 -9.99
N ARG A 147 -5.11 -3.00 -9.57
CA ARG A 147 -3.97 -2.33 -10.20
C ARG A 147 -2.72 -3.18 -10.08
N ALA A 148 -1.80 -3.03 -11.04
CA ALA A 148 -0.44 -3.55 -10.94
C ALA A 148 0.60 -2.54 -11.45
N LEU A 149 1.70 -2.43 -10.70
CA LEU A 149 2.92 -1.72 -11.05
C LEU A 149 4.01 -2.76 -11.31
N TYR A 150 4.61 -2.72 -12.49
CA TYR A 150 5.54 -3.73 -12.95
C TYR A 150 6.97 -3.22 -12.80
N LEU A 151 7.81 -4.00 -12.14
CA LEU A 151 9.15 -3.59 -11.76
C LEU A 151 10.15 -3.98 -12.84
N TYR A 152 10.96 -3.02 -13.27
CA TYR A 152 11.96 -3.18 -14.31
C TYR A 152 13.37 -2.93 -13.75
N ARG A 153 14.38 -3.53 -14.39
CA ARG A 153 15.81 -3.29 -14.12
C ARG A 153 16.58 -3.38 -15.43
N GLY A 154 17.45 -2.40 -15.71
CA GLY A 154 18.26 -2.39 -16.93
C GLY A 154 17.44 -2.53 -18.23
N GLY A 155 16.22 -1.97 -18.25
CA GLY A 155 15.30 -2.05 -19.40
C GLY A 155 14.43 -3.30 -19.47
N ASN A 156 14.63 -4.29 -18.59
CA ASN A 156 13.92 -5.58 -18.63
C ASN A 156 12.86 -5.69 -17.51
N ASP A 157 11.73 -6.34 -17.81
CA ASP A 157 10.72 -6.72 -16.82
C ASP A 157 11.31 -7.79 -15.89
N THR A 158 11.30 -7.51 -14.58
CA THR A 158 11.80 -8.43 -13.55
C THR A 158 10.82 -9.57 -13.25
N MET A 159 9.61 -9.51 -13.80
CA MET A 159 8.47 -10.34 -13.42
C MET A 159 8.01 -10.14 -11.98
N PHE A 160 8.50 -9.10 -11.28
CA PHE A 160 7.99 -8.67 -9.98
C PHE A 160 7.02 -7.50 -10.13
N ARG A 161 6.03 -7.51 -9.25
CA ARG A 161 4.90 -6.58 -9.29
C ARG A 161 4.57 -6.10 -7.89
N LEU A 162 4.18 -4.84 -7.79
CA LEU A 162 3.35 -4.33 -6.71
C LEU A 162 1.91 -4.37 -7.22
N HIS A 163 1.03 -5.12 -6.58
CA HIS A 163 -0.31 -5.33 -7.11
C HIS A 163 -1.38 -5.44 -6.03
N GLY A 164 -2.65 -5.31 -6.43
CA GLY A 164 -3.80 -5.51 -5.57
C GLY A 164 -4.01 -6.98 -5.20
N THR A 165 -5.15 -7.32 -4.61
CA THR A 165 -5.49 -8.72 -4.36
C THR A 165 -6.99 -8.91 -4.25
N ASN A 166 -7.48 -10.07 -4.67
CA ASN A 166 -8.84 -10.54 -4.41
C ASN A 166 -8.98 -11.24 -3.04
N GLN A 167 -7.89 -11.35 -2.26
CA GLN A 167 -7.86 -12.01 -0.96
C GLN A 167 -7.29 -11.06 0.11
N PRO A 168 -8.04 -10.03 0.55
CA PRO A 168 -7.52 -9.01 1.48
C PRO A 168 -6.97 -9.59 2.79
N GLN A 169 -7.51 -10.70 3.27
CA GLN A 169 -7.06 -11.43 4.46
C GLN A 169 -5.61 -11.94 4.37
N SER A 170 -5.03 -11.98 3.18
CA SER A 170 -3.65 -12.42 2.98
C SER A 170 -2.62 -11.30 3.19
N ILE A 171 -3.03 -10.05 3.37
CA ILE A 171 -2.13 -8.93 3.67
C ILE A 171 -1.49 -9.11 5.05
N GLY A 172 -0.19 -8.82 5.15
CA GLY A 172 0.59 -9.11 6.34
C GLY A 172 1.06 -10.56 6.45
N HIS A 173 0.84 -11.42 5.46
CA HIS A 173 1.31 -12.81 5.43
C HIS A 173 2.31 -13.08 4.27
N ALA A 174 3.18 -14.07 4.46
CA ALA A 174 4.15 -14.53 3.46
C ALA A 174 3.56 -15.71 2.65
N MET A 175 2.81 -15.40 1.59
CA MET A 175 2.03 -16.40 0.85
C MET A 175 2.27 -16.39 -0.66
N SER A 176 2.86 -15.32 -1.22
CA SER A 176 2.96 -15.17 -2.68
C SER A 176 4.18 -15.91 -3.26
N SER A 177 4.21 -16.04 -4.59
CA SER A 177 5.36 -16.57 -5.35
C SER A 177 6.47 -15.52 -5.54
N GLY A 178 6.44 -14.38 -4.85
CA GLY A 178 7.50 -13.36 -4.88
C GLY A 178 7.01 -11.92 -4.99
N CYS A 179 5.85 -11.67 -5.62
CA CYS A 179 5.30 -10.34 -5.78
C CYS A 179 4.75 -9.74 -4.47
N ILE A 180 4.61 -8.42 -4.44
CA ILE A 180 4.08 -7.66 -3.30
C ILE A 180 2.58 -7.43 -3.52
N ARG A 181 1.78 -7.87 -2.55
CA ARG A 181 0.32 -7.75 -2.55
C ARG A 181 -0.11 -6.61 -1.64
N MET A 182 -1.08 -5.83 -2.09
CA MET A 182 -1.68 -4.72 -1.37
C MET A 182 -3.20 -4.85 -1.38
N LEU A 183 -3.88 -4.20 -0.44
CA LEU A 183 -5.34 -4.01 -0.55
C LEU A 183 -5.66 -3.24 -1.84
N ASN A 184 -6.81 -3.51 -2.46
CA ASN A 184 -7.18 -2.84 -3.71
C ASN A 184 -7.25 -1.31 -3.55
N HIS A 185 -7.82 -0.82 -2.46
CA HIS A 185 -7.83 0.61 -2.11
C HIS A 185 -6.44 1.22 -1.98
N ASP A 186 -5.48 0.44 -1.50
CA ASP A 186 -4.11 0.90 -1.26
C ASP A 186 -3.26 0.89 -2.52
N ILE A 187 -3.39 -0.13 -3.38
CA ILE A 187 -2.72 -0.10 -4.68
C ILE A 187 -3.32 0.95 -5.61
N ILE A 188 -4.62 1.25 -5.52
CA ILE A 188 -5.23 2.35 -6.29
C ILE A 188 -4.62 3.69 -5.87
N ASP A 189 -4.49 3.93 -4.57
CA ASP A 189 -3.85 5.14 -4.05
C ASP A 189 -2.37 5.20 -4.48
N LEU A 190 -1.59 4.14 -4.29
CA LEU A 190 -0.19 4.10 -4.74
C LEU A 190 -0.07 4.30 -6.26
N TYR A 191 -0.94 3.67 -7.04
CA TYR A 191 -0.99 3.82 -8.49
C TYR A 191 -1.22 5.27 -8.91
N SER A 192 -2.07 6.02 -8.22
CA SER A 192 -2.30 7.44 -8.53
C SER A 192 -1.08 8.33 -8.23
N ARG A 193 -0.24 7.95 -7.25
CA ARG A 193 0.90 8.75 -6.79
C ARG A 193 2.20 8.49 -7.56
N VAL A 194 2.40 7.26 -8.04
CA VAL A 194 3.69 6.81 -8.56
C VAL A 194 3.70 6.86 -10.09
N PRO A 195 4.47 7.75 -10.73
CA PRO A 195 4.64 7.75 -12.19
C PRO A 195 5.49 6.57 -12.68
N VAL A 196 5.42 6.28 -13.98
CA VAL A 196 6.39 5.41 -14.65
C VAL A 196 7.78 6.05 -14.55
N GLY A 197 8.81 5.24 -14.32
CA GLY A 197 10.18 5.68 -14.07
C GLY A 197 10.53 5.86 -12.59
N SER A 198 9.55 5.90 -11.69
CA SER A 198 9.82 6.03 -10.25
C SER A 198 10.70 4.91 -9.71
N LYS A 199 11.68 5.29 -8.88
CA LYS A 199 12.58 4.37 -8.20
C LYS A 199 11.81 3.49 -7.21
N VAL A 200 12.15 2.21 -7.20
CA VAL A 200 11.70 1.23 -6.22
C VAL A 200 12.92 0.61 -5.55
N VAL A 201 12.91 0.55 -4.22
CA VAL A 201 13.96 -0.09 -3.42
C VAL A 201 13.32 -1.23 -2.64
N VAL A 202 13.82 -2.45 -2.78
CA VAL A 202 13.33 -3.60 -2.03
C VAL A 202 14.37 -4.05 -1.00
N LEU A 203 14.02 -3.85 0.27
CA LEU A 203 14.80 -4.27 1.43
C LEU A 203 14.43 -5.71 1.79
N GLN A 204 15.43 -6.56 1.98
CA GLN A 204 15.28 -7.94 2.44
C GLN A 204 16.01 -8.10 3.77
N ALA A 205 15.61 -9.11 4.55
CA ALA A 205 16.38 -9.58 5.70
C ALA A 205 17.79 -10.05 5.29
#